data_AF-A0A968BYA7-F1
#
_entry.id   AF-A0A968BYA7-F1
#
_cell.length_a   1.000
_cell.length_b   1.000
_cell.length_c   1.000
_cell.angle_alpha   90.00
_cell.angle_beta   90.00
_cell.angle_gamma   90.00
#
_symmetry.space_group_name_H-M   'P 1'
#
loop_
_entity.id
_entity.type
_entity.pdbx_description
1 polymer ?
#
loop_
_entity_poly.entity_id
_entity_poly.type
_entity_poly.pdbx_seq_one_letter_code
_entity_poly.pdbx_strand_id
1 'polypeptide(L)'
;DTLGSDECFLLTISYAQNGSRVELPMCLRDTQWWVDEGLHLQADQESDRAYHWKVRVAREETLEDGSVSYIPLGPASQERTFYWR
;
A
#
# COMPACT_ATOMS: atom_id res chain seq x y z
N ASP A 1 -19.50 -10.08 5.60
CA ASP A 1 -19.04 -9.10 4.62
C ASP A 1 -18.00 -9.71 3.72
N THR A 2 -18.30 -9.76 2.43
CA THR A 2 -17.43 -10.30 1.39
C THR A 2 -17.22 -9.16 0.40
N LEU A 3 -15.96 -8.90 0.04
CA LEU A 3 -15.62 -7.90 -0.97
C LEU A 3 -16.31 -8.22 -2.30
N GLY A 4 -16.77 -7.19 -3.02
CA GLY A 4 -17.21 -7.30 -4.41
C GLY A 4 -16.13 -7.88 -5.32
N SER A 5 -16.49 -8.30 -6.54
CA SER A 5 -15.53 -8.89 -7.49
C SER A 5 -14.40 -7.94 -7.89
N ASP A 6 -14.70 -6.65 -7.89
CA ASP A 6 -13.87 -5.50 -8.23
C ASP A 6 -13.35 -4.76 -6.99
N GLU A 7 -13.60 -5.26 -5.78
CA GLU A 7 -13.20 -4.61 -4.53
C GLU A 7 -12.03 -5.32 -3.86
N CYS A 8 -11.18 -4.56 -3.16
CA CYS A 8 -10.07 -5.11 -2.40
C CYS A 8 -9.72 -4.28 -1.17
N PHE A 9 -8.90 -4.89 -0.31
CA PHE A 9 -8.13 -4.19 0.69
C PHE A 9 -6.92 -3.56 0.01
N LEU A 10 -7.00 -2.26 -0.27
CA LEU A 10 -5.88 -1.50 -0.79
C LEU A 10 -4.90 -1.20 0.34
N LEU A 11 -3.83 -1.98 0.41
CA LEU A 11 -2.67 -1.72 1.25
C LEU A 11 -1.78 -0.70 0.53
N THR A 12 -1.54 0.44 1.15
CA THR A 12 -0.56 1.42 0.66
C THR A 12 0.63 1.42 1.59
N ILE A 13 1.80 1.07 1.07
CA ILE A 13 3.08 1.26 1.75
C ILE A 13 3.71 2.54 1.23
N SER A 14 4.30 3.33 2.12
CA SER A 14 5.09 4.49 1.72
C SER A 14 6.35 4.62 2.55
N TYR A 15 7.44 5.03 1.91
CA TYR A 15 8.75 5.23 2.52
C TYR A 15 9.50 6.36 1.80
N ALA A 16 10.51 6.92 2.46
CA ALA A 16 11.42 7.87 1.83
C ALA A 16 12.51 7.10 1.05
N GLN A 17 12.75 7.49 -0.20
CA GLN A 17 13.84 6.97 -1.02
C GLN A 17 14.45 8.12 -1.83
N ASN A 18 15.76 8.31 -1.69
CA ASN A 18 16.51 9.42 -2.29
C ASN A 18 15.86 10.78 -1.97
N GLY A 19 15.37 10.96 -0.74
CA GLY A 19 14.70 12.18 -0.28
C GLY A 19 13.28 12.38 -0.81
N SER A 20 12.74 11.44 -1.59
CA SER A 20 11.38 11.50 -2.15
C SER A 20 10.47 10.46 -1.53
N ARG A 21 9.17 10.75 -1.39
CA ARG A 21 8.18 9.77 -0.92
C ARG A 21 7.82 8.82 -2.06
N VAL A 22 8.03 7.53 -1.83
CA VAL A 22 7.53 6.45 -2.69
C VAL A 22 6.23 5.93 -2.09
N GLU A 23 5.23 5.66 -2.93
CA GLU A 23 3.98 4.99 -2.53
C GLU A 23 3.77 3.74 -3.39
N LEU A 24 3.47 2.63 -2.74
CA LEU A 24 3.25 1.33 -3.36
C LEU A 24 1.85 0.83 -2.98
N PRO A 25 0.85 1.01 -3.86
CA PRO A 25 -0.47 0.43 -3.67
C PRO A 25 -0.46 -1.06 -4.04
N MET A 26 -1.08 -1.89 -3.22
CA MET A 26 -1.32 -3.32 -3.47
C MET A 26 -2.77 -3.67 -3.16
N CYS A 27 -3.44 -4.28 -4.13
CA CYS A 27 -4.82 -4.73 -4.00
C CYS A 27 -4.84 -6.16 -3.46
N LEU A 28 -5.34 -6.34 -2.24
CA LEU A 28 -5.35 -7.62 -1.54
C LEU A 28 -6.78 -8.15 -1.39
N ARG A 29 -6.96 -9.46 -1.65
CA ARG A 29 -8.26 -10.14 -1.43
C ARG A 29 -8.41 -10.68 -0.01
N ASP A 30 -7.29 -11.02 0.60
CA ASP A 30 -7.23 -11.54 1.96
C ASP A 30 -6.92 -10.43 2.96
N THR A 31 -7.30 -10.66 4.22
CA THR A 31 -7.01 -9.75 5.34
C THR A 31 -5.60 -9.92 5.92
N GLN A 32 -4.80 -10.79 5.32
CA GLN A 32 -3.42 -11.06 5.69
C GLN A 32 -2.49 -10.76 4.51
N TRP A 33 -1.30 -10.27 4.82
CA TRP A 33 -0.27 -9.96 3.83
C TRP A 33 1.11 -10.11 4.46
N TRP A 34 2.08 -10.50 3.63
CA TRP A 34 3.48 -10.65 4.00
C TRP A 34 4.30 -9.56 3.34
N VAL A 35 5.21 -8.97 4.10
CA VAL A 35 6.10 -7.92 3.56
C VAL A 35 7.00 -8.50 2.48
N ASP A 36 6.97 -7.91 1.29
CA ASP A 36 7.82 -8.29 0.17
C ASP A 36 9.30 -8.01 0.49
N GLU A 37 10.18 -9.00 0.34
CA GLU A 37 11.62 -8.89 0.56
C GLU A 37 12.26 -7.79 -0.30
N GLY A 38 11.69 -7.47 -1.46
CA GLY A 38 12.12 -6.37 -2.33
C GLY A 38 12.08 -4.99 -1.65
N LEU A 39 11.30 -4.85 -0.56
CA LEU A 39 11.29 -3.63 0.24
C LEU A 39 12.51 -3.49 1.15
N HIS A 40 13.26 -4.56 1.40
CA HIS A 40 14.41 -4.51 2.31
C HIS A 40 15.45 -3.49 1.83
N LEU A 41 15.90 -2.63 2.74
CA LEU A 41 16.87 -1.55 2.52
C LEU A 41 16.45 -0.44 1.52
N GLN A 42 15.22 -0.46 1.00
CA GLN A 42 14.72 0.57 0.08
C GLN A 42 14.54 1.94 0.72
N ALA A 43 14.17 1.99 2.00
CA ALA A 43 13.97 3.23 2.73
C ALA A 43 15.31 3.89 3.10
N ASP A 44 15.35 5.21 2.99
CA ASP A 44 16.49 6.06 3.30
C ASP A 44 16.96 5.86 4.74
N GLN A 45 18.28 5.90 4.94
CA GLN A 45 18.88 5.73 6.26
C GLN A 45 18.53 6.91 7.19
N GLU A 46 18.38 8.12 6.64
CA GLU A 46 17.97 9.34 7.34
C GLU A 46 16.57 9.23 7.96
N SER A 47 15.75 8.31 7.47
CA SER A 47 14.41 8.01 7.99
C SER A 47 14.39 6.85 8.99
N ASP A 48 15.57 6.40 9.46
CA ASP A 48 15.77 5.15 10.21
C ASP A 48 15.24 3.91 9.46
N ARG A 49 15.18 3.99 8.12
CA ARG A 49 14.54 2.99 7.26
C ARG A 49 13.09 2.70 7.67
N ALA A 50 12.33 3.76 7.94
CA ALA A 50 10.92 3.65 8.30
C ALA A 50 10.03 3.35 7.08
N TYR A 51 9.09 2.43 7.27
CA TYR A 51 8.03 2.13 6.29
C TYR A 51 6.69 2.38 6.94
N HIS A 52 5.89 3.22 6.30
CA HIS A 52 4.53 3.55 6.73
C HIS A 52 3.54 2.73 5.92
N TRP A 53 2.46 2.30 6.54
CA TRP A 53 1.39 1.60 5.84
C TRP A 53 0.02 1.91 6.40
N LYS A 54 -0.97 1.82 5.53
CA LYS A 54 -2.40 1.97 5.83
C LYS A 54 -3.20 1.11 4.87
N VAL A 55 -4.39 0.70 5.29
CA VAL A 55 -5.30 -0.10 4.47
C VAL A 55 -6.63 0.64 4.33
N ARG A 56 -7.27 0.54 3.16
CA ARG A 56 -8.67 0.94 2.98
C ARG A 56 -9.37 -0.06 2.07
N VAL A 57 -10.70 -0.06 2.09
CA VAL A 57 -11.47 -0.74 1.04
C VAL A 57 -11.52 0.17 -0.18
N ALA A 58 -11.21 -0.38 -1.36
CA ALA A 58 -11.27 0.34 -2.62
C ALA A 58 -11.85 -0.56 -3.73
N ARG A 59 -12.37 0.07 -4.77
CA ARG A 59 -12.70 -0.57 -6.05
C ARG A 59 -11.54 -0.38 -7.02
N GLU A 60 -11.14 -1.46 -7.68
CA GLU A 60 -10.17 -1.45 -8.77
C GLU A 60 -10.88 -1.11 -10.09
N GLU A 61 -10.35 -0.14 -10.84
CA GLU A 61 -10.86 0.26 -12.14
C GLU A 61 -9.72 0.32 -13.16
N THR A 62 -9.88 -0.36 -14.30
CA THR A 62 -8.96 -0.21 -15.42
C THR A 62 -9.33 1.05 -16.22
N LEU A 63 -8.39 1.97 -16.35
CA LEU A 63 -8.53 3.20 -17.13
C LEU A 63 -8.39 2.93 -18.64
N GLU A 64 -8.75 3.92 -19.46
CA GLU A 64 -8.71 3.81 -20.93
C GLU A 64 -7.30 3.52 -21.48
N ASP A 65 -6.26 3.95 -20.77
CA ASP A 65 -4.84 3.70 -21.11
C ASP A 65 -4.33 2.34 -20.62
N GLY A 66 -5.20 1.52 -20.00
CA GLY A 66 -4.88 0.22 -19.43
C GLY A 66 -4.24 0.27 -18.04
N SER A 67 -4.01 1.46 -17.48
CA SER A 67 -3.54 1.60 -16.10
C SER A 67 -4.65 1.28 -15.09
N VAL A 68 -4.25 0.98 -13.86
CA VAL A 68 -5.19 0.66 -12.78
C VAL A 68 -5.35 1.87 -11.86
N SER A 69 -6.58 2.25 -11.61
CA SER A 69 -6.99 3.23 -10.60
C SER A 69 -7.69 2.53 -9.44
N TYR A 70 -7.57 3.11 -8.25
CA TYR A 70 -8.22 2.61 -7.04
C TYR A 70 -9.16 3.66 -6.47
N ILE A 71 -10.47 3.40 -6.52
CA ILE A 71 -11.51 4.30 -6.03
C ILE A 71 -11.82 3.96 -4.56
N PRO A 72 -11.55 4.86 -3.59
CA PRO A 72 -11.82 4.59 -2.18
C PRO A 72 -13.31 4.38 -1.91
N LEU A 73 -13.66 3.29 -1.22
CA LEU A 73 -15.03 3.00 -0.78
C LEU A 73 -15.26 3.35 0.71
N GLY A 74 -14.20 3.77 1.40
CA GLY A 74 -14.25 4.16 2.80
C GLY A 74 -12.96 4.85 3.27
N PRO A 75 -12.92 5.27 4.54
CA PRO A 75 -11.72 5.87 5.12
C PRO A 75 -10.58 4.86 5.18
N ALA A 76 -9.34 5.36 5.16
CA ALA A 76 -8.19 4.54 5.49
C ALA A 76 -8.16 4.22 6.99
N SER A 77 -7.54 3.09 7.32
CA SER A 77 -7.11 2.77 8.67
C SER A 77 -6.18 3.85 9.20
N GLN A 78 -5.94 3.82 10.51
CA GLN A 78 -4.80 4.52 11.09
C GLN A 78 -3.51 4.06 10.39
N GLU A 79 -2.64 5.01 10.08
CA GLU A 79 -1.31 4.73 9.56
C GLU A 79 -0.44 4.11 10.66
N ARG A 80 0.34 3.10 10.28
CA ARG A 80 1.27 2.39 11.16
C ARG A 80 2.65 2.40 10.55
N THR A 81 3.66 2.26 11.39
CA THR A 81 5.06 2.22 10.97
C THR A 81 5.64 0.86 11.31
N PHE A 82 6.44 0.31 10.41
CA PHE A 82 7.33 -0.80 10.69
C PHE A 82 8.76 -0.47 10.24
N TYR A 83 9.69 -1.23 10.80
CA TYR A 83 11.11 -1.17 10.47
C TYR A 83 11.54 -2.60 10.15
N TRP A 84 12.27 -2.78 9.06
CA TRP A 84 12.96 -4.04 8.82
C TRP A 84 14.03 -4.23 9.90
N ARG A 85 14.08 -5.42 10.50
CA ARG A 85 15.06 -5.80 11.50
C ARG A 85 15.96 -6.90 10.97
#